data_AF-A0A928WB01-F1
#
_entry.id   AF-A0A928WB01-F1
#
_cell.length_a   1.000
_cell.length_b   1.000
_cell.length_c   1.000
_cell.angle_alpha   90.00
_cell.angle_beta   90.00
_cell.angle_gamma   90.00
#
_symmetry.space_group_name_H-M   'P 1'
#
loop_
_entity.id
_entity.type
_entity.pdbx_description
1 polymer ?
#
loop_
_entity_poly.entity_id
_entity_poly.type
_entity_poly.pdbx_seq_one_letter_code
_entity_poly.pdbx_strand_id
1 'polypeptide(L)'
;VNEIYGGEDAVQNLIQTSREAQAKYEATGEISTVPAASNTNENAVMYQAEYYTDPERGAIPEYVNEFNLASWEGWLTYDAMAIADNLSDPVLIVHSEAAAIPQGAKEFYSRLPGQKEQLWLENTTQFDFYDSPEAIATAGDAIAEHFQQTL
;
A
#
# COMPACT_ATOMS: atom_id res chain seq x y z
N VAL A 1 -5.60 8.02 6.98
CA VAL A 1 -5.25 6.90 7.89
C VAL A 1 -6.45 6.46 8.72
N ASN A 2 -7.05 7.31 9.56
CA ASN A 2 -8.16 6.92 10.46
C ASN A 2 -9.34 6.23 9.74
N GLU A 3 -9.79 6.76 8.60
CA GLU A 3 -10.90 6.16 7.83
C GLU A 3 -10.63 4.72 7.37
N ILE A 4 -9.36 4.39 7.09
CA ILE A 4 -8.94 3.08 6.61
C ILE A 4 -8.82 2.07 7.76
N TYR A 5 -8.39 2.53 8.93
CA TYR A 5 -8.06 1.67 10.07
C TYR A 5 -9.12 1.67 11.17
N GLY A 6 -10.37 2.01 10.86
CA GLY A 6 -11.48 1.90 11.81
C GLY A 6 -11.61 3.04 12.82
N GLY A 7 -11.02 4.20 12.53
CA GLY A 7 -11.11 5.41 13.34
C GLY A 7 -9.88 5.68 14.20
N GLU A 8 -9.92 6.80 14.93
CA GLU A 8 -8.80 7.28 15.74
C GLU A 8 -8.44 6.31 16.87
N ASP A 9 -9.42 5.79 17.60
CA ASP A 9 -9.19 4.84 18.70
C ASP A 9 -8.50 3.55 18.21
N ALA A 10 -8.91 3.04 17.05
CA ALA A 10 -8.31 1.84 16.45
C ALA A 10 -6.86 2.11 16.02
N VAL A 11 -6.59 3.27 15.41
CA VAL A 11 -5.22 3.70 15.08
C VAL A 11 -4.34 3.83 16.33
N GLN A 12 -4.85 4.45 17.41
CA GLN A 12 -4.09 4.57 18.66
C GLN A 12 -3.81 3.21 19.30
N ASN A 13 -4.75 2.26 19.22
CA ASN A 13 -4.52 0.89 19.71
C ASN A 13 -3.42 0.17 18.90
N LEU A 14 -3.37 0.35 17.58
CA LEU A 14 -2.29 -0.20 16.75
C LEU A 14 -0.94 0.44 17.06
N ILE A 15 -0.90 1.77 17.29
CA ILE A 15 0.31 2.47 17.74
C ILE A 15 0.78 1.93 19.10
N GLN A 16 -0.14 1.72 20.04
CA GLN A 16 0.20 1.15 21.34
C GLN A 16 0.74 -0.29 21.21
N THR A 17 0.13 -1.10 20.34
CA THR A 17 0.63 -2.44 19.97
C THR A 17 2.06 -2.37 19.43
N SER A 18 2.36 -1.37 18.60
CA SER A 18 3.70 -1.10 18.08
C SER A 18 4.72 -0.87 19.18
N ARG A 19 4.38 -0.01 20.14
CA ARG A 19 5.27 0.37 21.25
C ARG A 19 5.53 -0.80 22.20
N GLU A 20 4.52 -1.61 22.47
CA GLU A 20 4.65 -2.82 23.28
C GLU A 20 5.54 -3.87 22.60
N ALA A 21 5.36 -4.08 21.30
CA ALA A 21 6.21 -4.98 20.51
C ALA A 21 7.66 -4.50 20.48
N GLN A 22 7.89 -3.20 20.29
CA GLN A 22 9.22 -2.60 20.32
C GLN A 22 9.88 -2.73 21.70
N ALA A 23 9.16 -2.41 22.79
CA ALA A 23 9.68 -2.53 24.15
C ALA A 23 10.03 -3.99 24.51
N LYS A 24 9.23 -4.96 24.06
CA LYS A 24 9.53 -6.39 24.22
C LYS A 24 10.83 -6.76 23.50
N TYR A 25 10.97 -6.36 22.23
CA TYR A 25 12.18 -6.62 21.46
C TYR A 25 13.43 -6.01 22.13
N GLU A 26 13.34 -4.79 22.63
CA GLU A 26 14.45 -4.14 23.35
C GLU A 26 14.84 -4.87 24.64
N ALA A 27 13.85 -5.43 25.36
CA ALA A 27 14.09 -6.14 26.62
C ALA A 27 14.59 -7.58 26.43
N THR A 28 14.18 -8.27 25.37
CA THR A 28 14.38 -9.73 25.24
C THR A 28 15.07 -10.16 23.94
N GLY A 29 15.12 -9.30 22.93
CA GLY A 29 15.53 -9.64 21.57
C GLY A 29 14.47 -10.40 20.76
N GLU A 30 13.26 -10.61 21.32
CA GLU A 30 12.19 -11.36 20.66
C GLU A 30 11.30 -10.44 19.81
N ILE A 31 11.12 -10.78 18.53
CA ILE A 31 10.25 -10.05 17.61
C ILE A 31 8.80 -10.54 17.77
N SER A 32 7.86 -9.60 17.92
CA SER A 32 6.43 -9.92 17.90
C SER A 32 5.87 -9.78 16.48
N THR A 33 5.39 -10.89 15.92
CA THR A 33 4.81 -10.93 14.57
C THR A 33 3.38 -11.46 14.55
N VAL A 34 2.65 -11.09 13.50
CA VAL A 34 1.38 -11.71 13.08
C VAL A 34 1.48 -12.11 11.61
N PRO A 35 0.61 -12.98 11.07
CA PRO A 35 0.59 -13.22 9.63
C PRO A 35 0.36 -11.92 8.85
N ALA A 36 1.10 -11.71 7.76
CA ALA A 36 0.86 -10.55 6.89
C ALA A 36 -0.47 -10.69 6.14
N ALA A 37 -0.80 -11.88 5.64
CA ALA A 37 -2.06 -12.23 5.01
C ALA A 37 -2.64 -13.54 5.56
N SER A 38 -3.96 -13.64 5.62
CA SER A 38 -4.66 -14.88 6.00
C SER A 38 -6.13 -14.87 5.57
N ASN A 39 -6.66 -16.04 5.25
CA ASN A 39 -8.10 -16.25 5.04
C ASN A 39 -8.84 -16.66 6.32
N THR A 40 -8.12 -17.02 7.38
CA THR A 40 -8.69 -17.60 8.60
C THR A 40 -8.30 -16.88 9.88
N ASN A 41 -7.17 -16.17 9.89
CA ASN A 41 -6.72 -15.37 11.02
C ASN A 41 -7.09 -13.90 10.83
N GLU A 42 -8.13 -13.45 11.52
CA GLU A 42 -8.62 -12.06 11.50
C GLU A 42 -7.59 -11.04 12.01
N ASN A 43 -6.55 -11.48 12.75
CA ASN A 43 -5.46 -10.60 13.17
C ASN A 43 -4.41 -10.35 12.07
N ALA A 44 -4.56 -10.97 10.89
CA ALA A 44 -3.66 -10.71 9.78
C ALA A 44 -3.88 -9.31 9.21
N VAL A 45 -2.80 -8.64 8.79
CA VAL A 45 -2.88 -7.27 8.24
C VAL A 45 -3.75 -7.23 6.97
N MET A 46 -3.60 -8.24 6.12
CA MET A 46 -4.33 -8.43 4.88
C MET A 46 -5.28 -9.64 5.03
N TYR A 47 -6.31 -9.47 5.86
CA TYR A 47 -7.34 -10.48 6.08
C TYR A 47 -8.28 -10.58 4.85
N GLN A 48 -8.51 -11.80 4.36
CA GLN A 48 -9.31 -12.09 3.16
C GLN A 48 -8.82 -11.38 1.88
N ALA A 49 -7.50 -11.15 1.77
CA ALA A 49 -6.86 -10.66 0.56
C ALA A 49 -6.31 -11.85 -0.26
N GLU A 50 -7.15 -12.43 -1.11
CA GLU A 50 -6.90 -13.68 -1.84
C GLU A 50 -5.53 -13.71 -2.54
N TYR A 51 -5.13 -12.61 -3.19
CA TYR A 51 -3.85 -12.48 -3.90
C TYR A 51 -2.65 -13.00 -3.08
N TYR A 52 -2.59 -12.70 -1.79
CA TYR A 52 -1.47 -13.08 -0.91
C TYR A 52 -1.59 -14.50 -0.33
N THR A 53 -2.69 -15.20 -0.60
CA THR A 53 -2.98 -16.54 -0.07
C THR A 53 -3.15 -17.60 -1.15
N ASP A 54 -3.29 -17.19 -2.41
CA ASP A 54 -3.41 -18.06 -3.57
C ASP A 54 -2.03 -18.32 -4.21
N PRO A 55 -1.55 -19.57 -4.25
CA PRO A 55 -0.27 -19.93 -4.86
C PRO A 55 -0.25 -19.81 -6.39
N GLU A 56 -1.41 -19.71 -7.05
CA GLU A 56 -1.50 -19.38 -8.47
C GLU A 56 -1.34 -17.88 -8.74
N ARG A 57 -1.35 -17.05 -7.68
CA ARG A 57 -1.19 -15.59 -7.73
C ARG A 57 0.07 -15.14 -6.99
N GLY A 58 -0.09 -14.51 -5.82
CA GLY A 58 0.98 -13.86 -5.06
C GLY A 58 1.54 -14.67 -3.89
N ALA A 59 0.99 -15.85 -3.57
CA ALA A 59 1.50 -16.68 -2.48
C ALA A 59 2.73 -17.50 -2.89
N ILE A 60 3.85 -16.81 -3.09
CA ILE A 60 5.14 -17.39 -3.45
C ILE A 60 5.95 -17.81 -2.19
N PRO A 61 6.78 -18.86 -2.26
CA PRO A 61 7.53 -19.35 -1.09
C PRO A 61 8.62 -18.37 -0.60
N GLU A 62 9.06 -17.43 -1.43
CA GLU A 62 10.05 -16.41 -1.07
C GLU A 62 9.47 -15.29 -0.19
N TYR A 63 8.14 -15.11 -0.21
CA TYR A 63 7.49 -14.12 0.63
C TYR A 63 7.24 -14.69 2.03
N VAL A 64 8.04 -14.26 3.00
CA VAL A 64 7.82 -14.60 4.41
C VAL A 64 6.56 -13.88 4.89
N ASN A 65 5.49 -14.66 5.12
CA ASN A 65 4.17 -14.16 5.51
C ASN A 65 4.11 -13.70 6.98
N GLU A 66 4.94 -12.74 7.36
CA GLU A 66 5.02 -12.18 8.71
C GLU A 66 5.03 -10.66 8.66
N PHE A 67 4.21 -10.05 9.51
CA PHE A 67 4.22 -8.62 9.77
C PHE A 67 4.73 -8.37 11.18
N ASN A 68 5.79 -7.57 11.30
CA ASN A 68 6.33 -7.14 12.59
C ASN A 68 5.41 -6.08 13.21
N LEU A 69 4.84 -6.39 14.38
CA LEU A 69 3.93 -5.48 15.07
C LEU A 69 4.58 -4.15 15.46
N ALA A 70 5.90 -4.11 15.65
CA ALA A 70 6.64 -2.88 15.95
C ALA A 70 6.66 -1.86 14.78
N SER A 71 6.19 -2.25 13.58
CA SER A 71 6.12 -1.37 12.41
C SER A 71 4.89 -0.46 12.39
N TRP A 72 3.87 -0.72 13.23
CA TRP A 72 2.59 -0.02 13.18
C TRP A 72 2.70 1.50 13.39
N GLU A 73 3.48 1.95 14.38
CA GLU A 73 3.62 3.38 14.66
C GLU A 73 4.31 4.11 13.50
N GLY A 74 5.41 3.55 12.98
CA GLY A 74 6.08 4.12 11.81
C GLY A 74 5.18 4.17 10.59
N TRP A 75 4.40 3.11 10.35
CA TRP A 75 3.43 3.05 9.26
C TRP A 75 2.31 4.09 9.39
N LEU A 76 1.69 4.18 10.57
CA LEU A 76 0.48 5.00 10.78
C LEU A 76 0.79 6.49 10.93
N THR A 77 2.02 6.84 11.28
CA THR A 77 2.45 8.24 11.44
C THR A 77 3.21 8.80 10.23
N TYR A 78 3.50 7.96 9.23
CA TYR A 78 4.18 8.42 8.02
C TYR A 78 3.23 9.21 7.11
N ASP A 79 3.62 10.44 6.79
CA ASP A 79 2.90 11.30 5.85
C ASP A 79 3.48 11.16 4.44
N ALA A 80 2.93 10.22 3.67
CA ALA A 80 3.29 10.03 2.28
C ALA A 80 2.86 11.19 1.37
N MET A 81 1.92 12.05 1.81
CA MET A 81 1.40 13.16 1.03
C MET A 81 2.29 14.40 1.09
N ALA A 82 3.07 14.54 2.16
CA ALA A 82 3.94 15.70 2.39
C ALA A 82 4.92 15.99 1.24
N ILE A 83 5.33 14.96 0.49
CA ILE A 83 6.27 15.13 -0.62
C ILE A 83 5.62 15.72 -1.88
N ALA A 84 4.30 15.59 -2.04
CA ALA A 84 3.60 15.95 -3.28
C ALA A 84 3.85 17.41 -3.68
N ASP A 85 3.80 18.33 -2.72
CA ASP A 85 3.98 19.77 -2.95
C ASP A 85 5.43 20.13 -3.40
N ASN A 86 6.38 19.22 -3.23
CA ASN A 86 7.79 19.41 -3.55
C ASN A 86 8.25 18.60 -4.77
N LEU A 87 7.39 17.79 -5.37
CA LEU A 87 7.72 16.94 -6.51
C LEU A 87 7.51 17.71 -7.82
N SER A 88 8.57 18.35 -8.30
CA SER A 88 8.53 19.18 -9.53
C SER A 88 8.83 18.42 -10.82
N ASP A 89 9.40 17.21 -10.72
CA ASP A 89 9.66 16.35 -11.88
C ASP A 89 8.34 15.87 -12.51
N PRO A 90 8.31 15.51 -13.81
CA PRO A 90 7.11 14.99 -14.45
C PRO A 90 6.58 13.71 -13.79
N VAL A 91 5.30 13.71 -13.40
CA VAL A 91 4.65 12.57 -12.73
C VAL A 91 3.50 12.01 -13.56
N LEU A 92 3.47 10.69 -13.71
CA LEU A 92 2.30 9.94 -14.16
C LEU A 92 1.71 9.16 -12.97
N ILE A 93 0.39 9.25 -12.78
CA ILE A 93 -0.36 8.38 -11.87
C ILE A 93 -1.29 7.47 -12.68
N VAL A 94 -1.07 6.15 -12.60
CA VAL A 94 -1.98 5.15 -13.17
C VAL A 94 -2.77 4.51 -12.04
N HIS A 95 -4.10 4.58 -12.07
CA HIS A 95 -4.96 4.06 -10.99
C HIS A 95 -6.36 3.65 -11.48
N SER A 96 -7.23 3.24 -10.56
CA SER A 96 -8.66 2.96 -10.84
C SER A 96 -9.53 3.34 -9.66
N GLU A 97 -10.81 3.66 -9.92
CA GLU A 97 -11.81 3.86 -8.86
C GLU A 97 -12.09 2.59 -8.05
N ALA A 98 -11.85 1.41 -8.62
CA ALA A 98 -12.04 0.11 -7.96
C ALA A 98 -10.77 -0.37 -7.21
N ALA A 99 -9.66 0.37 -7.29
CA ALA A 99 -8.42 0.04 -6.60
C ALA A 99 -8.39 0.59 -5.18
N ALA A 100 -7.33 0.30 -4.42
CA ALA A 100 -7.23 0.74 -3.04
C ALA A 100 -7.09 2.27 -2.96
N ILE A 101 -7.91 2.91 -2.10
CA ILE A 101 -7.77 4.32 -1.69
C ILE A 101 -7.67 5.30 -2.89
N PRO A 102 -8.63 5.31 -3.84
CA PRO A 102 -8.55 6.16 -5.03
C PRO A 102 -8.56 7.66 -4.72
N GLN A 103 -9.17 8.06 -3.61
CA GLN A 103 -9.18 9.45 -3.18
C GLN A 103 -7.78 9.95 -2.76
N GLY A 104 -6.95 9.08 -2.20
CA GLY A 104 -5.57 9.42 -1.86
C GLY A 104 -4.73 9.71 -3.11
N ALA A 105 -4.89 8.90 -4.16
CA ALA A 105 -4.23 9.13 -5.45
C ALA A 105 -4.67 10.46 -6.10
N LYS A 106 -5.98 10.79 -6.04
CA LYS A 106 -6.52 12.07 -6.54
C LYS A 106 -6.01 13.27 -5.74
N GLU A 107 -5.97 13.15 -4.42
CA GLU A 107 -5.43 14.18 -3.55
C GLU A 107 -3.94 14.42 -3.86
N PHE A 108 -3.16 13.34 -3.98
CA PHE A 108 -1.72 13.43 -4.29
C PHE A 108 -1.51 14.11 -5.63
N TYR A 109 -2.25 13.69 -6.66
CA TYR A 109 -2.25 14.33 -7.98
C TYR A 109 -2.57 15.83 -7.90
N SER A 110 -3.57 16.21 -7.12
CA SER A 110 -4.01 17.61 -7.02
C SER A 110 -2.92 18.53 -6.46
N ARG A 111 -2.08 18.01 -5.55
CA ARG A 111 -1.00 18.72 -4.85
C ARG A 111 0.27 18.89 -5.67
N LEU A 112 0.49 18.04 -6.67
CA LEU A 112 1.67 18.12 -7.53
C LEU A 112 1.77 19.50 -8.23
N PRO A 113 2.91 20.22 -8.10
CA PRO A 113 3.12 21.54 -8.68
C PRO A 113 3.60 21.50 -10.14
N GLY A 114 4.19 20.38 -10.58
CA GLY A 114 4.84 20.22 -11.87
C GLY A 114 3.95 19.66 -12.99
N GLN A 115 4.59 19.23 -14.08
CA GLN A 115 3.92 18.47 -15.14
C GLN A 115 3.35 17.18 -14.53
N LYS A 116 2.06 16.94 -14.78
CA LYS A 116 1.37 15.80 -14.22
C LYS A 116 0.35 15.24 -15.19
N GLU A 117 0.31 13.92 -15.23
CA GLU A 117 -0.58 13.12 -16.06
C GLU A 117 -1.23 12.03 -15.20
N GLN A 118 -2.42 11.61 -15.59
CA GLN A 118 -3.12 10.53 -14.92
C GLN A 118 -3.86 9.65 -15.92
N LEU A 119 -3.82 8.34 -15.69
CA LEU A 119 -4.57 7.35 -16.41
C LEU A 119 -5.45 6.57 -15.43
N TRP A 120 -6.76 6.61 -15.64
CA TRP A 120 -7.73 5.92 -14.79
C TRP A 120 -8.35 4.75 -15.54
N LEU A 121 -7.98 3.52 -15.17
CA LEU A 121 -8.55 2.30 -15.74
C LEU A 121 -9.94 2.05 -15.16
N GLU A 122 -10.87 1.59 -15.98
CA GLU A 122 -12.22 1.22 -15.54
C GLU A 122 -12.23 -0.21 -14.99
N ASN A 123 -13.04 -0.46 -13.95
CA ASN A 123 -13.29 -1.80 -13.39
C ASN A 123 -12.02 -2.60 -13.04
N THR A 124 -10.93 -1.92 -12.68
CA THR A 124 -9.64 -2.55 -12.38
C THR A 124 -9.40 -2.49 -10.87
N THR A 125 -9.39 -3.64 -10.22
CA THR A 125 -9.15 -3.75 -8.77
C THR A 125 -7.67 -3.55 -8.45
N GLN A 126 -7.35 -3.41 -7.16
CA GLN A 126 -5.96 -3.25 -6.71
C GLN A 126 -5.04 -4.37 -7.22
N PHE A 127 -5.51 -5.62 -7.17
CA PHE A 127 -4.70 -6.78 -7.53
C PHE A 127 -4.64 -7.02 -9.04
N ASP A 128 -5.56 -6.46 -9.83
CA ASP A 128 -5.46 -6.53 -11.29
C ASP A 128 -4.19 -5.81 -11.80
N PHE A 129 -3.78 -4.72 -11.15
CA PHE A 129 -2.50 -4.06 -11.44
C PHE A 129 -1.27 -4.94 -11.15
N TYR A 130 -1.42 -6.05 -10.42
CA TYR A 130 -0.33 -6.93 -10.02
C TYR A 130 -0.19 -8.14 -10.93
N ASP A 131 -1.30 -8.68 -11.43
CA ASP A 131 -1.29 -9.96 -12.17
C ASP A 131 -2.32 -10.08 -13.30
N SER A 132 -3.13 -9.06 -13.61
CA SER A 132 -3.98 -9.07 -14.81
C SER A 132 -3.16 -8.65 -16.04
N PRO A 133 -3.01 -9.51 -17.07
CA PRO A 133 -2.21 -9.16 -18.25
C PRO A 133 -2.68 -7.89 -18.97
N GLU A 134 -3.99 -7.63 -18.99
CA GLU A 134 -4.57 -6.45 -19.64
C GLU A 134 -4.27 -5.16 -18.88
N ALA A 135 -4.48 -5.17 -17.55
CA ALA A 135 -4.20 -4.01 -16.71
C ALA A 135 -2.69 -3.71 -16.68
N ILE A 136 -1.85 -4.75 -16.60
CA ILE A 136 -0.38 -4.62 -16.65
C ILE A 136 0.06 -4.04 -17.99
N ALA A 137 -0.44 -4.54 -19.12
CA ALA A 137 -0.06 -4.02 -20.43
C ALA A 137 -0.46 -2.54 -20.59
N THR A 138 -1.70 -2.20 -20.22
CA THR A 138 -2.21 -0.82 -20.31
C THR A 138 -1.40 0.13 -19.42
N ALA A 139 -1.13 -0.25 -18.17
CA ALA A 139 -0.33 0.56 -17.26
C ALA A 139 1.13 0.67 -17.73
N GLY A 140 1.70 -0.44 -18.20
CA GLY A 140 3.08 -0.51 -18.69
C GLY A 140 3.32 0.36 -19.94
N ASP A 141 2.39 0.35 -20.89
CA ASP A 141 2.46 1.18 -22.09
C ASP A 141 2.40 2.67 -21.73
N ALA A 142 1.51 3.07 -20.82
CA ALA A 142 1.42 4.45 -20.35
C ALA A 142 2.69 4.91 -19.62
N ILE A 143 3.27 4.05 -18.78
CA ILE A 143 4.54 4.32 -18.09
C ILE A 143 5.68 4.46 -19.11
N ALA A 144 5.75 3.58 -20.11
CA ALA A 144 6.77 3.63 -21.15
C ALA A 144 6.66 4.92 -21.98
N GLU A 145 5.45 5.33 -22.34
CA GLU A 145 5.20 6.60 -23.03
C GLU A 145 5.62 7.81 -22.19
N HIS A 146 5.23 7.86 -20.91
CA HIS A 146 5.64 8.93 -20.00
C HIS A 146 7.16 9.07 -19.93
N PHE A 147 7.88 7.97 -19.75
CA PHE A 147 9.34 8.01 -19.72
C PHE A 147 9.96 8.45 -21.05
N GLN A 148 9.43 8.02 -22.19
CA GLN A 148 9.92 8.48 -23.50
C GLN A 148 9.76 9.98 -23.71
N GLN A 149 8.76 10.60 -23.07
CA GLN A 149 8.49 12.03 -23.18
C GLN A 149 9.29 12.88 -22.17
N THR A 150 9.81 12.28 -21.10
CA THR A 150 10.31 13.00 -19.92
C THR A 150 11.77 12.70 -19.56
N LEU A 151 12.39 11.67 -20.14
CA LEU A 151 13.81 11.31 -19.98
C LEU A 151 14.56 11.40 -21.32
#